data_AF-A0A108E5Q6-F1
#
_entry.id   AF-A0A108E5Q6-F1
#
_cell.length_a   1.000
_cell.length_b   1.000
_cell.length_c   1.000
_cell.angle_alpha   90.00
_cell.angle_beta   90.00
_cell.angle_gamma   90.00
#
_symmetry.space_group_name_H-M   'P 1'
#
loop_
_entity.id
_entity.type
_entity.pdbx_description
1 polymer ?
#
loop_
_entity_poly.entity_id
_entity_poly.type
_entity_poly.pdbx_seq_one_letter_code
_entity_poly.pdbx_strand_id
1 'polypeptide(L)'
;MSKNGDTLRHVERLIDYLQEHDSVSRNEVVRSGMMNAQDAQTAIRYCIRHRVISHEVVHDAPLHERVRYYLTGILLRPSQQRDYSFDALLRAWGLAITPPEHFDGRRRLVVVHV
;
A
#
# COMPACT_ATOMS: atom_id res chain seq x y z
N MET A 1 14.11 -12.70 -6.79
CA MET A 1 13.64 -11.51 -6.04
C MET A 1 12.14 -11.43 -6.16
N SER A 2 11.40 -11.20 -5.06
CA SER A 2 9.94 -11.10 -5.10
C SER A 2 9.54 -9.74 -5.67
N LYS A 3 8.53 -9.70 -6.55
CA LYS A 3 8.00 -8.45 -7.18
C LYS A 3 7.72 -7.33 -6.16
N ASN A 4 7.39 -7.70 -4.92
CA ASN A 4 7.12 -6.74 -3.85
C ASN A 4 8.39 -6.02 -3.36
N GLY A 5 9.53 -6.71 -3.35
CA GLY A 5 10.81 -6.12 -2.93
C GLY A 5 11.31 -5.07 -3.92
N ASP A 6 11.20 -5.33 -5.22
CA ASP A 6 11.59 -4.38 -6.26
C ASP A 6 10.72 -3.11 -6.22
N THR A 7 9.42 -3.27 -5.93
CA THR A 7 8.50 -2.13 -5.78
C THR A 7 8.90 -1.24 -4.60
N LEU A 8 9.21 -1.82 -3.45
CA LEU A 8 9.61 -1.05 -2.26
C LEU A 8 10.92 -0.29 -2.50
N ARG A 9 11.89 -0.91 -3.16
CA ARG A 9 13.12 -0.22 -3.56
C ARG A 9 12.86 0.97 -4.49
N HIS A 10 11.98 0.82 -5.48
CA HIS A 10 11.61 1.95 -6.35
C HIS A 10 10.89 3.05 -5.58
N VAL A 11 10.04 2.69 -4.62
CA VAL A 11 9.34 3.63 -3.75
C VAL A 11 10.31 4.43 -2.89
N GLU A 12 11.30 3.78 -2.26
CA GLU A 12 12.32 4.45 -1.46
C GLU A 12 13.09 5.48 -2.30
N ARG A 13 13.56 5.07 -3.48
CA ARG A 13 14.28 5.99 -4.39
C ARG A 13 13.42 7.18 -4.81
N LEU A 14 12.12 6.97 -5.07
CA LEU A 14 11.20 8.06 -5.41
C LEU A 14 11.02 9.03 -4.24
N ILE A 15 10.97 8.53 -3.00
CA ILE A 15 10.86 9.37 -1.80
C ILE A 15 12.12 10.22 -1.65
N ASP A 16 13.30 9.61 -1.75
CA ASP A 16 14.59 10.33 -1.67
C ASP A 16 14.67 11.42 -2.74
N TYR A 17 14.26 11.10 -3.97
CA TYR A 17 14.21 12.07 -5.07
C TYR A 17 13.30 13.26 -4.77
N LEU A 18 12.13 13.00 -4.19
CA LEU A 18 11.18 14.05 -3.79
C LEU A 18 11.63 14.82 -2.53
N GLN A 19 12.60 14.34 -1.77
CA GLN A 19 13.21 15.13 -0.69
C GLN A 19 14.17 16.18 -1.25
N GLU A 20 14.82 15.87 -2.37
CA GLU A 20 15.71 16.78 -3.09
C GLU A 20 14.95 17.76 -4.00
N HIS A 21 13.70 17.44 -4.34
CA HIS A 21 12.86 18.20 -5.26
C HIS A 21 11.46 18.48 -4.68
N ASP A 22 11.07 19.76 -4.56
CA ASP A 22 9.77 20.16 -4.00
C ASP A 22 8.55 19.45 -4.64
N SER A 23 8.58 19.27 -5.96
CA SER A 23 7.59 18.47 -6.69
C SER A 23 8.14 17.95 -8.00
N VAL A 24 7.63 16.79 -8.46
CA VAL A 24 8.08 16.16 -9.71
C VAL A 24 6.92 15.54 -10.49
N SER A 25 6.99 15.56 -11.81
CA SER A 25 6.12 14.81 -12.70
C SER A 25 6.64 13.38 -12.91
N ARG A 26 5.78 12.47 -13.37
CA ARG A 26 6.20 11.10 -13.72
C ARG A 26 7.30 11.10 -14.79
N ASN A 27 7.22 12.01 -15.76
CA ASN A 27 8.18 12.06 -16.85
C ASN A 27 9.55 12.55 -16.39
N GLU A 28 9.61 13.47 -15.42
CA GLU A 28 10.88 13.86 -14.79
C GLU A 28 11.51 12.68 -14.05
N VAL A 29 10.72 11.89 -13.31
CA VAL A 29 11.20 10.66 -12.66
C VAL A 29 11.77 9.68 -13.68
N VAL A 30 11.10 9.46 -14.82
CA VAL A 30 11.61 8.56 -15.87
C VAL A 30 12.87 9.13 -16.53
N ARG A 31 12.87 10.43 -16.82
CA ARG A 31 14.01 11.13 -17.45
C ARG A 31 15.25 11.17 -16.55
N SER A 32 15.07 11.14 -15.23
CA SER A 32 16.18 11.01 -14.28
C SER A 32 16.96 9.69 -14.43
N GLY A 33 16.39 8.68 -15.10
CA GLY A 33 16.99 7.36 -15.25
C GLY A 33 16.91 6.50 -13.99
N MET A 34 16.26 6.98 -12.92
CA MET A 34 16.12 6.24 -11.66
C MET A 34 15.31 4.94 -11.81
N MET A 35 14.27 4.97 -12.65
CA MET A 35 13.40 3.84 -12.94
C MET A 35 12.66 4.05 -14.28
N ASN A 36 12.21 2.96 -14.90
CA ASN A 36 11.44 3.03 -16.14
C ASN A 36 10.00 3.52 -15.89
N ALA A 37 9.25 3.78 -16.96
CA ALA A 37 7.89 4.33 -16.86
C ALA A 37 6.91 3.43 -16.07
N GLN A 38 7.03 2.11 -16.20
CA GLN A 38 6.15 1.17 -15.51
C GLN A 38 6.45 1.12 -14.01
N ASP A 39 7.72 1.09 -13.65
CA ASP A 39 8.18 1.11 -12.27
C ASP A 39 7.84 2.44 -11.60
N ALA A 40 8.04 3.57 -12.31
CA ALA A 40 7.61 4.89 -11.85
C ALA A 40 6.11 4.93 -11.55
N GLN A 41 5.28 4.44 -12.46
CA GLN A 41 3.84 4.41 -12.25
C GLN A 41 3.43 3.48 -11.09
N THR A 42 4.17 2.39 -10.88
CA THR A 42 3.91 1.45 -9.79
C THR A 42 4.31 2.06 -8.45
N ALA A 43 5.49 2.67 -8.36
CA ALA A 43 5.97 3.37 -7.19
C ALA A 43 5.05 4.54 -6.81
N ILE A 44 4.67 5.39 -7.78
CA ILE A 44 3.72 6.49 -7.57
C ILE A 44 2.39 5.96 -7.01
N ARG A 45 1.80 4.93 -7.63
CA ARG A 45 0.53 4.35 -7.15
C ARG A 45 0.66 3.79 -5.73
N TYR A 46 1.78 3.15 -5.43
CA TYR A 46 2.06 2.65 -4.10
C TYR A 46 2.17 3.79 -3.08
N CYS A 47 2.97 4.82 -3.36
CA CYS A 47 3.11 5.98 -2.49
C CYS A 47 1.76 6.70 -2.24
N ILE A 48 0.94 6.87 -3.28
CA ILE A 48 -0.41 7.46 -3.15
C ILE A 48 -1.30 6.58 -2.27
N ARG A 49 -1.31 5.26 -2.50
CA ARG A 49 -2.09 4.31 -1.70
C ARG A 49 -1.72 4.39 -0.21
N HIS A 50 -0.44 4.61 0.08
CA HIS A 50 0.09 4.75 1.43
C HIS A 50 0.13 6.21 1.93
N ARG A 51 -0.42 7.16 1.16
CA ARG A 51 -0.50 8.60 1.47
C ARG A 51 0.85 9.30 1.68
N VAL A 52 1.94 8.69 1.23
CA VAL A 52 3.30 9.24 1.35
C VAL A 52 3.49 10.43 0.41
N ILE A 53 2.89 10.35 -0.78
CA ILE A 53 2.86 11.44 -1.75
C ILE A 53 1.42 11.83 -2.08
N SER A 54 1.23 13.08 -2.47
CA SER A 54 0.00 13.59 -3.06
C SER A 54 0.31 14.10 -4.47
N HIS A 55 -0.71 14.61 -5.17
CA HIS A 55 -0.53 15.26 -6.46
C HIS A 55 -1.34 16.55 -6.57
N GLU A 56 -0.89 17.42 -7.45
CA GLU A 56 -1.59 18.62 -7.89
C GLU A 56 -1.64 18.65 -9.42
N VAL A 57 -2.60 19.42 -9.95
CA VAL A 57 -2.77 19.63 -11.39
C VAL A 57 -2.37 21.05 -11.74
N VAL A 58 -1.26 21.19 -12.44
CA VAL A 58 -0.75 22.47 -12.96
C VAL A 58 -1.38 22.70 -14.33
N HIS A 59 -2.37 23.57 -14.41
CA HIS A 59 -3.18 23.76 -15.63
C HIS A 59 -2.40 24.38 -16.81
N ASP A 60 -1.36 25.17 -16.51
CA ASP A 60 -0.54 25.87 -17.51
C ASP A 60 0.63 25.03 -18.06
N ALA A 61 0.78 23.80 -17.58
CA ALA A 61 1.82 22.88 -18.06
C ALA A 61 1.34 22.02 -19.25
N PRO A 62 2.27 21.51 -20.09
CA PRO A 62 1.95 20.50 -21.10
C PRO A 62 1.25 19.29 -20.48
N LEU A 63 0.29 18.68 -21.20
CA LEU A 63 -0.53 17.57 -20.72
C LEU A 63 0.24 16.45 -19.99
N HIS A 64 1.46 16.16 -20.44
CA HIS A 64 2.31 15.11 -19.91
C HIS A 64 3.06 15.49 -18.62
N GLU A 65 3.03 16.76 -18.23
CA GLU A 65 3.67 17.32 -17.02
C GLU A 65 2.66 17.98 -16.06
N ARG A 66 1.38 18.07 -16.45
CA ARG A 66 0.33 18.69 -15.61
C ARG A 66 0.22 18.09 -14.22
N VAL A 67 0.41 16.79 -14.09
CA VAL A 67 0.32 16.12 -12.79
C VAL A 67 1.70 16.13 -12.14
N ARG A 68 1.83 16.90 -11.05
CA ARG A 68 3.03 16.94 -10.22
C ARG A 68 2.75 16.27 -8.89
N TYR A 69 3.72 15.51 -8.41
CA TYR A 69 3.68 14.77 -7.16
C TYR A 69 4.60 15.44 -6.15
N TYR A 70 4.21 15.43 -4.88
CA TYR A 70 4.99 16.01 -3.77
C TYR A 70 4.80 15.19 -2.49
N LEU A 71 5.75 15.30 -1.56
CA LEU A 71 5.70 14.62 -0.26
C LEU A 71 4.64 15.24 0.66
N THR A 72 3.89 14.39 1.36
CA THR A 72 2.90 14.83 2.35
C THR A 72 3.48 14.99 3.77
N GLY A 73 4.73 14.56 3.97
CA GLY A 73 5.33 14.41 5.31
C GLY A 73 4.93 13.12 6.04
N ILE A 74 4.05 12.30 5.46
CA ILE A 74 3.71 10.98 6.02
C ILE A 74 4.80 9.98 5.65
N LEU A 75 5.46 9.41 6.66
CA LEU A 75 6.47 8.39 6.45
C LEU A 75 5.88 7.08 5.93
N LEU A 76 6.58 6.45 4.99
CA LEU A 76 6.23 5.11 4.55
C LEU A 76 6.42 4.13 5.71
N ARG A 77 5.30 3.62 6.23
CA ARG A 77 5.36 2.55 7.22
C ARG A 77 5.57 1.23 6.48
N PRO A 78 6.51 0.37 6.92
CA PRO A 78 6.60 -0.98 6.40
C PRO A 78 5.21 -1.60 6.52
N SER A 79 4.72 -2.24 5.45
CA SER A 79 3.49 -3.00 5.56
C SER A 79 3.74 -4.03 6.65
N GLN A 80 3.10 -3.88 7.81
CA GLN A 80 3.07 -4.95 8.78
C GLN A 80 2.48 -6.13 8.01
N GLN A 81 3.32 -7.13 7.75
CA GLN A 81 2.87 -8.40 7.25
C GLN A 81 2.01 -8.93 8.40
N ARG A 82 0.71 -8.64 8.32
CA ARG A 82 -0.25 -9.23 9.23
C ARG A 82 -0.17 -10.71 8.87
N ASP A 83 0.33 -11.50 9.82
CA ASP A 83 0.25 -12.94 9.72
C ASP A 83 -1.22 -13.30 9.78
N TYR A 84 -1.86 -13.28 8.61
CA TYR A 84 -3.21 -13.77 8.42
C TYR A 84 -3.12 -15.30 8.54
N SER A 85 -3.12 -15.80 9.78
CA SER A 85 -3.27 -17.21 10.05
C SER A 85 -4.76 -17.57 10.04
N PHE A 86 -5.06 -18.83 9.73
CA PHE A 86 -6.42 -19.35 9.87
C PHE A 86 -6.94 -19.12 11.31
N ASP A 87 -6.10 -19.29 12.31
CA ASP A 87 -6.41 -19.02 13.72
C ASP A 87 -6.77 -17.56 13.99
N ALA A 88 -6.09 -16.61 13.34
CA ALA A 88 -6.42 -15.20 13.44
C ALA A 88 -7.81 -14.91 12.85
N LEU A 89 -8.19 -15.60 11.77
CA LEU A 89 -9.54 -15.53 11.21
C LEU A 89 -10.59 -16.14 12.16
N LEU A 90 -10.31 -17.31 12.73
CA LEU A 90 -11.19 -17.95 13.73
C LEU A 90 -11.44 -17.01 14.91
N ARG A 91 -10.38 -16.41 15.48
CA ARG A 91 -10.50 -15.43 16.56
C ARG A 91 -11.34 -14.21 16.16
N ALA A 92 -11.16 -13.68 14.95
CA ALA A 92 -11.92 -12.53 14.48
C ALA A 92 -13.43 -12.82 14.35
N TRP A 93 -13.79 -14.07 14.09
CA TRP A 93 -15.20 -14.53 14.07
C TRP A 93 -15.70 -15.05 15.42
N GLY A 94 -14.90 -14.97 16.48
CA GLY A 94 -15.26 -15.46 17.81
C GLY A 94 -15.32 -16.99 17.91
N LEU A 95 -14.72 -17.70 16.95
CA LEU A 95 -14.62 -19.16 16.95
C LEU A 95 -13.44 -19.60 17.82
N ALA A 96 -13.65 -20.63 18.64
CA ALA A 96 -12.59 -21.22 19.44
C ALA A 96 -11.57 -21.92 18.53
N ILE A 97 -10.28 -21.60 18.70
CA ILE A 97 -9.19 -22.28 17.98
C ILE A 97 -9.03 -23.72 18.48
N THR A 98 -9.16 -23.90 19.80
CA THR A 98 -9.11 -25.22 20.42
C THR A 98 -10.53 -25.77 20.48
N PRO A 99 -10.82 -26.93 19.86
CA PRO A 99 -12.11 -27.57 20.00
C PRO A 99 -12.33 -27.95 21.48
N PRO A 100 -13.55 -27.78 22.02
CA PRO A 100 -13.84 -28.20 23.39
C PRO A 100 -13.64 -29.71 23.54
N GLU A 101 -13.05 -30.12 24.68
CA GLU A 101 -12.76 -31.52 25.00
C GLU A 101 -14.02 -32.41 25.05
N HIS A 102 -15.20 -31.79 25.19
CA HIS A 102 -16.47 -32.47 25.18
C HIS A 102 -17.52 -31.65 24.40
N PHE A 103 -17.94 -32.19 23.25
CA PHE A 103 -19.15 -31.73 22.57
C PHE A 103 -20.34 -32.49 23.15
N ASP A 104 -20.96 -31.93 24.18
CA ASP A 104 -22.26 -32.41 24.63
C ASP A 104 -23.29 -31.95 23.60
N GLY A 105 -23.65 -32.84 22.66
CA GLY A 105 -24.41 -32.58 21.42
C GLY A 105 -25.85 -32.10 21.59
N ARG A 106 -26.17 -31.39 22.68
CA ARG A 106 -27.49 -30.86 23.03
C ARG A 106 -27.53 -29.34 23.06
N ARG A 107 -26.95 -28.66 22.06
CA ARG A 107 -27.27 -27.26 21.80
C ARG A 107 -27.89 -27.13 20.41
N ARG A 108 -29.22 -26.96 20.41
CA ARG A 108 -30.00 -26.42 19.30
C ARG A 108 -29.24 -25.24 18.71
N LEU A 109 -28.93 -25.31 17.42
CA LEU A 109 -28.59 -24.14 16.61
C LEU A 109 -29.74 -23.14 16.78
N VAL A 110 -29.53 -22.10 17.59
CA VAL A 110 -30.36 -20.91 17.50
C VAL A 110 -29.76 -20.13 16.36
N VAL A 111 -30.36 -20.28 15.19
CA VAL A 111 -30.15 -19.35 14.07
C VAL A 111 -30.66 -18.00 14.57
N VAL A 112 -29.75 -17.14 15.00
CA VAL A 112 -30.07 -15.73 15.25
C VAL A 112 -30.13 -15.09 13.88
N HIS A 113 -31.35 -14.84 13.42
CA HIS A 113 -31.57 -13.92 12.32
C HIS A 113 -31.47 -12.50 12.84
N VAL A 114 -30.52 -11.77 12.25
CA VAL A 114 -30.29 -10.31 12.23
C VAL A 114 -29.58 -9.73 13.45
#